data_AF-A0A0B8P8U2-F1
#
_entry.id   AF-A0A0B8P8U2-F1
#
_cell.length_a   1.000
_cell.length_b   1.000
_cell.length_c   1.000
_cell.angle_alpha   90.00
_cell.angle_beta   90.00
_cell.angle_gamma   90.00
#
_symmetry.space_group_name_H-M   'P 1'
#
loop_
_entity.id
_entity.type
_entity.pdbx_description
1 polymer ?
#
loop_
_entity_poly.entity_id
_entity_poly.type
_entity_poly.pdbx_seq_one_letter_code
_entity_poly.pdbx_strand_id
1 'polypeptide(L)'
;MKASSAIPILYRPGVPLSTGHYVDGGVADSIPIAEAIKRGATRIMVIRSREKLYRKKKAKISALFPYLLKQTPALAGPMATRHEGYNLSVDLINQPPKGVEIIEICPPSGFSLGRLARSHQELEKAYQFGVEAGKEAIRRWEK
;
A
#
# COMPACT_ATOMS: atom_id res chain seq x y z
N MET A 1 9.74 -8.50 10.30
CA MET A 1 9.38 -8.04 8.93
C MET A 1 8.68 -9.09 8.07
N LYS A 2 8.96 -10.40 8.19
CA LYS A 2 8.35 -11.45 7.32
C LYS A 2 6.81 -11.44 7.28
N ALA A 3 6.14 -11.20 8.42
CA ALA A 3 4.68 -11.16 8.50
C ALA A 3 4.04 -10.09 7.61
N SER A 4 4.57 -8.86 7.63
CA SER A 4 4.00 -7.71 6.90
C SER A 4 4.06 -7.84 5.37
N SER A 5 4.80 -8.82 4.85
CA SER A 5 4.99 -9.05 3.40
C SER A 5 4.55 -10.46 2.97
N ALA A 6 3.87 -11.20 3.84
CA ALA A 6 3.42 -12.57 3.56
C ALA A 6 2.14 -12.55 2.71
N ILE A 7 2.31 -12.39 1.40
CA ILE A 7 1.20 -12.26 0.44
C ILE A 7 0.31 -13.52 0.51
N PRO A 8 -1.01 -13.39 0.78
CA PRO A 8 -1.92 -14.52 0.74
C PRO A 8 -1.86 -15.27 -0.59
N ILE A 9 -2.21 -16.55 -0.60
CA ILE A 9 -2.09 -17.49 -1.75
C ILE A 9 -0.65 -17.99 -1.96
N LEU A 10 0.36 -17.13 -1.82
CA LEU A 10 1.78 -17.54 -1.88
C LEU A 10 2.26 -18.07 -0.52
N TYR A 11 1.90 -17.38 0.57
CA TYR A 11 2.14 -17.81 1.95
C TYR A 11 0.83 -18.28 2.58
N ARG A 12 0.39 -19.49 2.24
CA ARG A 12 -0.97 -19.98 2.54
C ARG A 12 -1.35 -20.01 4.03
N PRO A 13 -0.50 -20.48 4.96
CA PRO A 13 -0.80 -20.37 6.40
C PRO A 13 -0.47 -19.00 6.98
N GLY A 14 0.15 -18.09 6.22
CA GLY A 14 0.76 -16.88 6.75
C GLY A 14 2.05 -17.18 7.53
N VAL A 15 2.51 -16.20 8.31
CA VAL A 15 3.68 -16.31 9.18
C VAL A 15 3.20 -16.48 10.62
N PRO A 16 3.58 -17.57 11.31
CA PRO A 16 3.23 -17.76 12.71
C PRO A 16 4.04 -16.80 13.59
N LEU A 17 3.36 -16.15 14.53
CA LEU A 17 3.90 -15.39 15.65
C LEU A 17 3.22 -15.88 16.94
N SER A 18 3.73 -15.47 18.10
CA SER A 18 3.18 -15.89 19.42
C SER A 18 1.69 -15.58 19.60
N THR A 19 1.18 -14.57 18.87
CA THR A 19 -0.20 -14.07 18.93
C THR A 19 -1.09 -14.60 17.82
N GLY A 20 -0.60 -15.46 16.92
CA GLY A 20 -1.38 -16.04 15.82
C GLY A 20 -0.66 -16.03 14.48
N HIS A 21 -1.42 -16.18 13.40
CA HIS A 21 -0.90 -16.18 12.02
C HIS A 21 -1.13 -14.83 11.35
N TYR A 22 -0.10 -14.32 10.70
CA TYR A 22 -0.09 -12.99 10.10
C TYR A 22 0.16 -13.06 8.60
N VAL A 23 -0.47 -12.16 7.86
CA VAL A 23 -0.29 -11.99 6.42
C VAL A 23 0.09 -10.55 6.09
N ASP A 24 0.38 -10.32 4.81
CA ASP A 24 0.71 -9.00 4.27
C ASP A 24 -0.27 -7.92 4.74
N GLY A 25 0.27 -6.84 5.29
CA GLY A 25 -0.52 -5.74 5.85
C GLY A 25 -1.40 -5.06 4.81
N GLY A 26 -0.99 -5.11 3.54
CA GLY A 26 -1.76 -4.55 2.44
C GLY A 26 -3.08 -5.26 2.18
N VAL A 27 -3.33 -6.43 2.76
CA VAL A 27 -4.64 -7.10 2.72
C VAL A 27 -5.67 -6.34 3.55
N ALA A 28 -5.29 -5.91 4.76
CA ALA A 28 -6.15 -5.20 5.68
C ALA A 28 -6.13 -3.69 5.42
N ASP A 29 -4.93 -3.11 5.32
CA ASP A 29 -4.74 -1.68 5.13
C ASP A 29 -3.46 -1.41 4.32
N SER A 30 -3.66 -1.07 3.04
CA SER A 30 -2.54 -0.83 2.12
C SER A 30 -1.86 0.52 2.33
N ILE A 31 -2.57 1.50 2.90
CA ILE A 31 -2.01 2.82 3.22
C ILE A 31 -2.68 3.26 4.53
N PRO A 32 -2.05 3.04 5.69
CA PRO A 32 -2.67 3.21 7.01
C PRO A 32 -2.75 4.67 7.47
N ILE A 33 -3.26 5.53 6.59
CA ILE A 33 -3.42 6.97 6.80
C ILE A 33 -4.46 7.28 7.88
N ALA A 34 -5.57 6.54 7.90
CA ALA A 34 -6.61 6.72 8.91
C ALA A 34 -6.10 6.37 10.32
N GLU A 35 -5.31 5.31 10.44
CA GLU A 35 -4.69 4.92 11.71
C GLU A 35 -3.64 5.94 12.17
N ALA A 36 -2.83 6.50 11.25
CA ALA A 36 -1.89 7.56 11.58
C ALA A 36 -2.59 8.81 12.15
N ILE A 37 -3.68 9.25 11.50
CA ILE A 37 -4.51 10.39 11.98
C ILE A 37 -5.15 10.06 13.34
N LYS A 38 -5.70 8.85 13.50
CA LYS A 38 -6.29 8.39 14.77
C LYS A 38 -5.31 8.44 15.93
N ARG A 39 -4.02 8.19 15.67
CA ARG A 39 -2.94 8.31 16.66
C ARG A 39 -2.49 9.74 16.94
N GLY A 40 -3.12 10.74 16.32
CA GLY A 40 -2.87 12.16 16.53
C GLY A 40 -1.86 12.78 15.55
N ALA A 41 -1.49 12.08 14.48
CA ALA A 41 -0.62 12.68 13.47
C ALA A 41 -1.36 13.76 12.68
N THR A 42 -0.85 14.99 12.72
CA THR A 42 -1.40 16.17 12.01
C THR A 42 -0.56 16.58 10.80
N ARG A 43 0.68 16.09 10.70
CA ARG A 43 1.52 16.23 9.51
C ARG A 43 2.00 14.83 9.13
N ILE A 44 1.73 14.40 7.91
CA ILE A 44 1.95 13.00 7.50
C ILE A 44 2.61 12.95 6.13
N MET A 45 3.78 12.31 6.06
CA MET A 45 4.42 12.00 4.80
C MET A 45 3.94 10.62 4.31
N VAL A 46 3.37 10.58 3.10
CA VAL A 46 2.85 9.35 2.50
C VAL A 46 3.68 9.02 1.26
N ILE A 47 4.33 7.85 1.28
CA ILE A 47 5.13 7.35 0.15
C ILE A 47 4.36 6.24 -0.56
N ARG A 48 4.11 6.40 -1.85
CA ARG A 48 3.39 5.42 -2.69
C ARG A 48 4.25 4.97 -3.86
N SER A 49 4.16 3.68 -4.19
CA SER A 49 4.78 3.07 -5.38
C SER A 49 3.88 3.15 -6.63
N ARG A 50 2.76 3.88 -6.55
CA ARG A 50 1.80 4.12 -7.63
C ARG A 50 1.61 5.61 -7.79
N GLU A 51 1.36 6.04 -9.03
CA GLU A 51 1.10 7.44 -9.37
C GLU A 51 -0.07 8.04 -8.57
N LYS A 52 -0.13 9.37 -8.56
CA LYS A 52 -1.10 10.13 -7.76
C LYS A 52 -2.55 9.69 -7.99
N LEU A 53 -2.94 9.57 -9.26
CA LEU A 53 -4.31 9.29 -9.69
C LEU A 53 -4.68 7.80 -9.66
N TYR A 54 -3.76 6.93 -9.26
CA TYR A 54 -4.00 5.49 -9.27
C TYR A 54 -5.16 5.10 -8.34
N ARG A 55 -6.15 4.40 -8.90
CA ARG A 55 -7.22 3.73 -8.15
C ARG A 55 -7.08 2.22 -8.29
N LYS A 56 -7.24 1.51 -7.17
CA LYS A 56 -7.18 0.06 -7.16
C LYS A 56 -8.47 -0.50 -7.72
N LYS A 57 -8.36 -1.33 -8.77
CA LYS A 57 -9.48 -2.06 -9.35
C LYS A 57 -9.77 -3.33 -8.55
N LYS A 58 -11.05 -3.74 -8.53
CA LYS A 58 -11.47 -5.03 -8.00
C LYS A 58 -10.68 -6.16 -8.68
N ALA A 59 -10.27 -7.16 -7.90
CA ALA A 59 -9.57 -8.32 -8.45
C ALA A 59 -10.52 -9.11 -9.35
N LYS A 60 -10.09 -9.39 -10.60
CA LYS A 60 -10.86 -10.20 -11.56
C LYS A 60 -11.16 -11.61 -11.04
N ILE A 61 -10.26 -12.15 -10.22
CA ILE A 61 -10.36 -13.47 -9.60
C ILE A 61 -11.08 -13.46 -8.23
N SER A 62 -11.77 -12.37 -7.87
CA SER A 62 -12.38 -12.22 -6.54
C SER A 62 -13.35 -13.36 -6.19
N ALA A 63 -14.11 -13.87 -7.17
CA ALA A 63 -14.99 -15.01 -7.01
C ALA A 63 -14.27 -16.34 -6.68
N LEU A 64 -12.98 -16.44 -7.01
CA LEU A 64 -12.17 -17.64 -6.73
C LEU A 64 -11.50 -17.60 -5.35
N PHE A 65 -11.50 -16.46 -4.65
CA PHE A 65 -10.82 -16.34 -3.35
C PHE A 65 -11.30 -17.33 -2.29
N PRO A 66 -12.60 -17.64 -2.14
CA PRO A 66 -13.06 -18.68 -1.20
C PRO A 66 -12.43 -20.05 -1.49
N TYR A 67 -12.18 -20.35 -2.77
CA TYR A 67 -11.55 -21.61 -3.18
C TYR A 67 -10.02 -21.56 -3.02
N LEU A 68 -9.38 -20.46 -3.40
CA LEU A 68 -7.92 -20.30 -3.34
C LEU A 68 -7.40 -20.17 -1.90
N LEU A 69 -8.24 -19.69 -0.99
CA LEU A 69 -7.92 -19.44 0.42
C LEU A 69 -8.67 -20.41 1.35
N LYS A 70 -8.94 -21.65 0.91
CA LYS A 70 -9.58 -22.69 1.75
C LYS A 70 -8.89 -22.92 3.09
N GLN A 71 -7.57 -22.74 3.16
CA GLN A 71 -6.78 -22.89 4.38
C GLN A 71 -6.87 -21.65 5.30
N THR A 72 -7.27 -20.50 4.76
CA THR A 72 -7.38 -19.22 5.46
C THR A 72 -8.65 -18.47 5.00
N PRO A 73 -9.86 -19.05 5.19
CA PRO A 73 -11.10 -18.55 4.59
C PRO A 73 -11.47 -17.13 5.05
N ALA A 74 -11.07 -16.74 6.26
CA ALA A 74 -11.23 -15.39 6.78
C ALA A 74 -10.55 -14.31 5.92
N LEU A 75 -9.57 -14.66 5.08
CA LEU A 75 -8.89 -13.72 4.18
C LEU A 75 -9.63 -13.51 2.86
N ALA A 76 -10.61 -14.34 2.50
CA ALA A 76 -11.29 -14.25 1.23
C ALA A 76 -12.07 -12.92 1.08
N GLY A 77 -12.79 -12.51 2.13
CA GLY A 77 -13.50 -11.23 2.18
C GLY A 77 -12.55 -10.04 2.05
N PRO A 78 -11.57 -9.87 2.97
CA PRO A 78 -10.58 -8.80 2.90
C PRO A 78 -9.84 -8.74 1.56
N MET A 79 -9.50 -9.88 0.96
CA MET A 79 -8.87 -9.92 -0.36
C MET A 79 -9.80 -9.43 -1.47
N ALA A 80 -11.10 -9.73 -1.40
CA ALA A 80 -12.10 -9.26 -2.37
C ALA A 80 -12.34 -7.75 -2.26
N THR A 81 -12.42 -7.20 -1.04
CA THR A 81 -12.75 -5.79 -0.77
C THR A 81 -11.53 -4.88 -0.63
N ARG A 82 -10.30 -5.41 -0.62
CA ARG A 82 -9.04 -4.64 -0.52
C ARG A 82 -8.98 -3.38 -1.39
N HIS A 83 -9.57 -3.45 -2.59
CA HIS A 83 -9.61 -2.32 -3.52
C HIS A 83 -10.39 -1.12 -2.96
N GLU A 84 -11.48 -1.37 -2.24
CA GLU A 84 -12.29 -0.36 -1.56
C GLU A 84 -11.45 0.32 -0.46
N GLY A 85 -10.83 -0.46 0.43
CA GLY A 85 -9.97 0.07 1.49
C GLY A 85 -8.82 0.94 0.97
N TYR A 86 -8.11 0.46 -0.07
CA TYR A 86 -7.06 1.26 -0.72
C TYR A 86 -7.60 2.60 -1.25
N ASN A 87 -8.76 2.56 -1.91
CA ASN A 87 -9.35 3.74 -2.53
C ASN A 87 -9.85 4.74 -1.46
N LEU A 88 -10.41 4.25 -0.35
CA LEU A 88 -10.75 5.09 0.80
C LEU A 88 -9.52 5.79 1.39
N SER A 89 -8.37 5.09 1.51
CA SER A 89 -7.13 5.72 1.94
C SER A 89 -6.67 6.81 0.97
N VAL A 90 -6.79 6.58 -0.34
CA VAL A 90 -6.48 7.60 -1.36
C VAL A 90 -7.43 8.80 -1.26
N ASP A 91 -8.72 8.56 -0.99
CA ASP A 91 -9.69 9.63 -0.79
C ASP A 91 -9.33 10.48 0.44
N LEU A 92 -8.94 9.84 1.55
CA LEU A 92 -8.50 10.53 2.76
C LEU A 92 -7.20 11.32 2.56
N ILE A 93 -6.28 10.82 1.73
CA ILE A 93 -5.05 11.55 1.35
C ILE A 93 -5.38 12.80 0.54
N ASN A 94 -6.34 12.70 -0.38
CA ASN A 94 -6.75 13.82 -1.23
C ASN A 94 -7.61 14.86 -0.48
N GLN A 95 -8.37 14.41 0.50
CA GLN A 95 -9.28 15.23 1.32
C GLN A 95 -9.06 14.93 2.80
N PRO A 96 -7.90 15.34 3.37
CA PRO A 96 -7.62 15.09 4.77
C PRO A 96 -8.53 15.94 5.68
N PRO A 97 -8.77 15.52 6.93
CA PRO A 97 -9.48 16.32 7.91
C PRO A 97 -8.81 17.67 8.15
N LYS A 98 -9.58 18.66 8.62
CA LYS A 98 -9.04 19.99 8.94
C LYS A 98 -7.88 19.87 9.94
N GLY A 99 -6.77 20.56 9.66
CA GLY A 99 -5.57 20.53 10.48
C GLY A 99 -4.65 19.33 10.25
N VAL A 100 -4.99 18.45 9.30
CA VAL A 100 -4.10 17.39 8.82
C VAL A 100 -3.47 17.82 7.50
N GLU A 101 -2.15 17.93 7.46
CA GLU A 101 -1.35 18.19 6.27
C GLU A 101 -0.73 16.89 5.75
N ILE A 102 -0.91 16.61 4.46
CA ILE A 102 -0.33 15.44 3.80
C ILE A 102 0.74 15.86 2.80
N ILE A 103 1.95 15.33 2.97
CA ILE A 103 3.04 15.44 2.00
C ILE A 103 3.16 14.10 1.29
N GLU A 104 2.70 14.06 0.05
CA GLU A 104 2.70 12.85 -0.75
C GLU A 104 3.92 12.76 -1.68
N ILE A 105 4.52 11.56 -1.71
CA ILE A 105 5.57 11.16 -2.64
C ILE A 105 5.04 10.01 -3.50
N CYS A 106 4.95 10.22 -4.81
CA CYS A 106 4.52 9.20 -5.75
C CYS A 106 5.24 9.35 -7.10
N PRO A 107 5.34 8.27 -7.89
CA PRO A 107 5.78 8.34 -9.28
C PRO A 107 4.97 9.34 -10.12
N PRO A 108 5.57 9.95 -11.16
CA PRO A 108 4.87 10.86 -12.05
C PRO A 108 3.90 10.08 -12.94
N SER A 109 2.96 10.80 -13.54
CA SER A 109 1.97 10.19 -14.45
C SER A 109 2.66 9.39 -15.57
N GLY A 110 2.20 8.17 -15.80
CA GLY A 110 2.76 7.30 -16.85
C GLY A 110 4.04 6.56 -16.47
N PHE A 111 4.61 6.80 -15.29
CA PHE A 111 5.69 5.97 -14.76
C PHE A 111 5.13 4.64 -14.25
N SER A 112 5.48 3.54 -14.90
CA SER A 112 5.09 2.19 -14.48
C SER A 112 6.29 1.26 -14.45
N LEU A 113 6.61 0.76 -13.26
CA LEU A 113 7.53 -0.34 -13.06
C LEU A 113 6.73 -1.60 -12.70
N GLY A 114 6.97 -2.69 -13.43
CA GLY A 114 6.32 -3.97 -13.16
C GLY A 114 6.69 -4.49 -11.77
N ARG A 115 5.74 -5.15 -11.08
CA ARG A 115 6.00 -5.77 -9.76
C ARG A 115 7.13 -6.80 -9.82
N LEU A 116 7.31 -7.46 -10.96
CA LEU A 116 8.32 -8.48 -11.20
C LEU A 116 9.45 -7.97 -12.11
N ALA A 117 9.58 -6.65 -12.27
CA ALA A 117 10.64 -6.07 -13.08
C ALA A 117 12.01 -6.47 -12.52
N ARG A 118 12.93 -6.83 -13.43
CA ARG A 118 14.30 -7.27 -13.11
C ARG A 118 15.36 -6.50 -13.89
N SER A 119 14.95 -5.63 -14.81
CA SER A 119 15.88 -4.81 -15.59
C SER A 119 16.60 -3.85 -14.65
N HIS A 120 17.92 -4.01 -14.52
CA HIS A 120 18.73 -3.12 -13.69
C HIS A 120 18.54 -1.65 -14.10
N GLN A 121 18.48 -1.37 -15.41
CA GLN A 121 18.29 -0.02 -15.92
C GLN A 121 16.94 0.59 -15.51
N GLU A 122 15.85 -0.18 -15.58
CA GLU A 122 14.52 0.31 -15.17
C GLU A 122 14.44 0.51 -13.65
N LEU A 123 15.04 -0.40 -12.89
CA LEU A 123 15.10 -0.34 -11.43
C LEU A 123 15.93 0.86 -10.95
N GLU A 124 17.10 1.08 -11.56
CA GLU A 124 17.97 2.20 -11.22
C GLU A 124 17.28 3.54 -11.53
N LYS A 125 16.62 3.64 -12.69
CA LYS A 125 15.82 4.82 -13.05
C LYS A 125 14.71 5.08 -12.03
N ALA A 126 14.00 4.04 -11.59
CA ALA A 126 12.96 4.14 -10.57
C ALA A 126 13.53 4.59 -9.22
N TYR A 127 14.68 4.05 -8.85
CA TYR A 127 15.38 4.36 -7.62
C TYR A 127 15.82 5.83 -7.57
N GLN A 128 16.53 6.30 -8.60
CA GLN A 128 17.00 7.68 -8.68
C GLN A 128 15.83 8.68 -8.66
N PHE A 129 14.73 8.36 -9.35
CA PHE A 129 13.50 9.15 -9.25
C PHE A 129 13.00 9.24 -7.79
N GLY A 130 12.96 8.12 -7.09
CA GLY A 130 12.55 8.07 -5.68
C GLY A 130 13.46 8.90 -4.76
N VAL A 131 14.78 8.90 -5.01
CA VAL A 131 15.75 9.72 -4.25
C VAL A 131 15.44 11.20 -4.42
N GLU A 132 15.27 11.68 -5.65
CA GLU A 132 14.99 13.11 -5.90
C GLU A 132 13.63 13.55 -5.36
N ALA A 133 12.60 12.72 -5.54
CA ALA A 133 11.27 12.97 -4.97
C ALA A 133 11.30 13.00 -3.43
N GLY A 134 12.11 12.14 -2.82
CA GLY A 134 12.37 12.12 -1.37
C GLY A 134 13.02 13.41 -0.87
N LYS A 135 14.08 13.87 -1.53
CA LYS A 135 14.77 15.14 -1.18
C LYS A 135 13.81 16.33 -1.24
N GLU A 136 12.97 16.40 -2.27
CA GLU A 136 11.97 17.47 -2.39
C GLU A 136 10.93 17.40 -1.27
N ALA A 137 10.46 16.21 -0.92
CA ALA A 137 9.51 16.03 0.17
C ALA A 137 10.09 16.42 1.53
N ILE A 138 11.37 16.14 1.79
CA ILE A 138 12.06 16.57 3.01
C ILE A 138 12.12 18.10 3.08
N ARG A 139 12.50 18.78 1.99
CA ARG A 139 12.47 20.25 1.94
C ARG A 139 11.09 20.83 2.22
N ARG A 140 10.03 20.19 1.73
CA ARG A 140 8.65 20.59 2.01
C ARG A 140 8.24 20.34 3.46
N TRP A 141 8.80 19.29 4.08
CA TRP A 141 8.56 18.94 5.48
C TRP A 141 9.27 19.88 6.46
N GLU A 142 10.42 20.45 6.09
CA GLU A 142 11.17 21.36 6.96
C GLU A 142 10.62 22.80 6.96
N LYS A 143 9.81 23.16 5.95
CA LYS A 143 9.04 24.40 5.92
C LYS A 143 7.85 24.35 6.87
#